data_AF-A0A967GT05-F1
#
_entry.id   AF-A0A967GT05-F1
#
_cell.length_a   1.000
_cell.length_b   1.000
_cell.length_c   1.000
_cell.angle_alpha   90.00
_cell.angle_beta   90.00
_cell.angle_gamma   90.00
#
_symmetry.space_group_name_H-M   'P 1'
#
loop_
_entity.id
_entity.type
_entity.pdbx_description
1 polymer ?
#
loop_
_entity_poly.entity_id
_entity_poly.type
_entity_poly.pdbx_seq_one_letter_code
_entity_poly.pdbx_strand_id
1 'polypeptide(L)'
;INPLYPAKTDALNRELVAMLVYLEAPDVVAKTVPLMSQEAVGLEEIEFDDDLLRRSGGYGGTFLNQKANNPQRQQIHYAYALKNVSEGWTPALRKQYFTWFAKSRNFKGGASFGGFIENFRKESLARITDEKERAEMDALSKQPVRLIPEGYEEARKIEIGMLRGMKFDKETLEAKAGEPIAIVLTNNDPDG
;
A
#
# COMPACT_ATOMS: atom_id res chain seq x y z
N ILE A 1 4.39 22.95 8.69
CA ILE A 1 4.18 21.49 8.80
C ILE A 1 4.77 20.69 7.63
N ASN A 2 4.91 21.26 6.43
CA ASN A 2 5.46 20.54 5.26
C ASN A 2 6.86 19.90 5.45
N PRO A 3 7.82 20.53 6.17
CA PRO A 3 9.12 19.89 6.44
C PRO A 3 9.05 18.68 7.39
N LEU A 4 7.92 18.48 8.08
CA LEU A 4 7.70 17.35 8.98
C LEU A 4 7.15 16.12 8.25
N TYR A 5 6.87 16.24 6.95
CA TYR A 5 6.34 15.17 6.10
C TYR A 5 7.36 14.80 5.00
N PRO A 6 7.66 13.50 4.80
CA PRO A 6 7.17 12.34 5.55
C PRO A 6 7.70 12.27 6.99
N ALA A 7 6.85 11.82 7.90
CA ALA A 7 7.15 11.57 9.31
C ALA A 7 7.58 10.12 9.54
N LYS A 8 8.09 9.84 10.76
CA LYS A 8 8.58 8.52 11.18
C LYS A 8 7.48 7.48 11.37
N THR A 9 6.25 7.90 11.69
CA THR A 9 5.15 6.99 12.02
C THR A 9 4.03 7.10 11.01
N ASP A 10 3.40 5.98 10.69
CA ASP A 10 2.24 5.93 9.79
C ASP A 10 1.08 6.80 10.26
N ALA A 11 0.76 6.77 11.57
CA ALA A 11 -0.29 7.61 12.15
C ALA A 11 -0.06 9.10 11.88
N LEU A 12 1.14 9.61 12.18
CA LEU A 12 1.48 11.00 11.90
C LEU A 12 1.49 11.32 10.39
N ASN A 13 1.91 10.38 9.54
CA ASN A 13 1.83 10.55 8.09
C ASN A 13 0.38 10.70 7.59
N ARG A 14 -0.59 9.99 8.19
CA ARG A 14 -2.01 10.09 7.83
C ARG A 14 -2.57 11.48 8.14
N GLU A 15 -2.20 12.06 9.28
CA GLU A 15 -2.64 13.40 9.66
C GLU A 15 -1.95 14.48 8.81
N LEU A 16 -0.64 14.37 8.63
CA LEU A 16 0.14 15.35 7.88
C LEU A 16 -0.27 15.39 6.41
N VAL A 17 -0.48 14.24 5.75
CA VAL A 17 -0.90 14.24 4.34
C VAL A 17 -2.27 14.88 4.16
N ALA A 18 -3.22 14.64 5.07
CA ALA A 18 -4.55 15.25 5.00
C ALA A 18 -4.47 16.77 5.12
N MET A 19 -3.66 17.27 6.07
CA MET A 19 -3.43 18.69 6.27
C MET A 19 -2.71 19.33 5.08
N LEU A 20 -1.70 18.67 4.52
CA LEU A 20 -0.92 19.19 3.39
C LEU A 20 -1.73 19.21 2.09
N VAL A 21 -2.60 18.22 1.88
CA VAL A 21 -3.58 18.25 0.78
C VAL A 21 -4.55 19.41 0.95
N TYR A 22 -5.09 19.60 2.16
CA TYR A 22 -6.01 20.72 2.44
C TYR A 22 -5.35 22.09 2.23
N LEU A 23 -4.06 22.21 2.59
CA LEU A 23 -3.27 23.43 2.42
C LEU A 23 -2.65 23.57 1.01
N GLU A 24 -2.96 22.67 0.08
CA GLU A 24 -2.44 22.68 -1.30
C GLU A 24 -0.91 22.78 -1.38
N ALA A 25 -0.21 22.06 -0.49
CA ALA A 25 1.25 22.08 -0.48
C ALA A 25 1.81 21.55 -1.84
N PRO A 26 2.65 22.31 -2.54
CA PRO A 26 2.98 22.05 -3.95
C PRO A 26 3.76 20.74 -4.19
N ASP A 27 4.43 20.23 -3.16
CA ASP A 27 5.22 19.01 -3.17
C ASP A 27 4.51 17.81 -2.51
N VAL A 28 3.26 17.95 -2.07
CA VAL A 28 2.53 16.87 -1.37
C VAL A 28 2.40 15.62 -2.24
N VAL A 29 2.11 15.78 -3.53
CA VAL A 29 2.00 14.65 -4.48
C VAL A 29 3.35 13.97 -4.65
N ALA A 30 4.41 14.75 -4.86
CA ALA A 30 5.77 14.24 -5.05
C ALA A 30 6.28 13.47 -3.81
N LYS A 31 5.89 13.90 -2.60
CA LYS A 31 6.23 13.20 -1.36
C LYS A 31 5.36 11.97 -1.11
N THR A 32 4.07 12.02 -1.44
CA THR A 32 3.10 10.98 -1.05
C THR A 32 3.07 9.78 -2.00
N VAL A 33 3.12 10.02 -3.32
CA VAL A 33 2.99 8.94 -4.32
C VAL A 33 4.06 7.84 -4.16
N PRO A 34 5.35 8.14 -3.87
CA PRO A 34 6.34 7.11 -3.60
C PRO A 34 6.01 6.23 -2.38
N LEU A 35 5.35 6.79 -1.36
CA LEU A 35 4.97 6.08 -0.15
C LEU A 35 3.84 5.07 -0.38
N MET A 36 3.03 5.24 -1.43
CA MET A 36 1.96 4.29 -1.78
C MET A 36 2.47 2.92 -2.19
N SER A 37 3.76 2.79 -2.50
CA SER A 37 4.39 1.51 -2.86
C SER A 37 5.15 0.87 -1.69
N GLN A 38 5.25 1.56 -0.56
CA GLN A 38 5.98 1.08 0.62
C GLN A 38 5.05 0.27 1.54
N GLU A 39 5.64 -0.64 2.30
CA GLU A 39 4.95 -1.29 3.40
C GLU A 39 4.76 -0.31 4.55
N ALA A 40 3.76 -0.58 5.40
CA ALA A 40 3.54 0.21 6.60
C ALA A 40 4.78 0.10 7.51
N VAL A 41 5.25 1.22 8.07
CA VAL A 41 6.38 1.28 9.00
C VAL A 41 6.03 0.50 10.27
N GLY A 42 4.77 0.55 10.70
CA GLY A 42 4.25 -0.26 11.79
C GLY A 42 3.06 -1.09 11.35
N LEU A 43 3.05 -2.37 11.72
CA LEU A 43 1.80 -3.11 11.82
C LEU A 43 1.04 -2.51 13.01
N GLU A 44 0.15 -1.56 12.74
CA GLU A 44 -0.95 -1.28 13.66
C GLU A 44 -1.78 -2.57 13.72
N GLU A 45 -1.40 -3.47 14.63
CA GLU A 45 -2.16 -4.67 14.91
C GLU A 45 -3.51 -4.24 15.44
N ILE A 46 -4.56 -4.72 14.79
CA ILE A 46 -5.88 -4.69 15.38
C ILE A 46 -5.84 -5.77 16.47
N GLU A 47 -5.48 -5.36 17.69
CA GLU A 47 -5.47 -6.22 18.87
C GLU A 47 -6.92 -6.44 19.33
N PHE A 48 -7.63 -7.31 18.61
CA PHE A 48 -8.83 -7.96 19.13
C PHE A 48 -8.44 -9.33 19.65
N ASP A 49 -9.03 -9.68 20.79
CA ASP A 49 -8.92 -11.02 21.37
C ASP A 49 -9.50 -12.04 20.39
N ASP A 50 -8.67 -12.99 20.00
CA ASP A 50 -9.00 -14.01 19.00
C ASP A 50 -10.13 -14.94 19.47
N ASP A 51 -10.27 -15.15 20.79
CA ASP A 51 -11.34 -15.94 21.38
C ASP A 51 -12.67 -15.19 21.37
N LEU A 52 -12.66 -13.88 21.63
CA LEU A 52 -13.83 -13.01 21.46
C LEU A 52 -14.29 -13.01 20.00
N LEU A 53 -13.36 -12.87 19.05
CA LEU A 53 -13.68 -12.92 17.62
C LEU A 53 -14.27 -14.28 17.22
N ARG A 54 -13.66 -15.40 17.61
CA ARG A 54 -14.16 -16.75 17.29
C ARG A 54 -15.56 -17.04 17.83
N ARG A 55 -15.91 -16.46 18.98
CA ARG A 55 -17.24 -16.63 19.61
C ARG A 55 -18.31 -15.72 18.98
N SER A 56 -17.91 -14.69 18.24
CA SER A 56 -18.79 -13.66 17.68
C SER A 56 -19.44 -14.05 16.34
N GLY A 57 -20.13 -15.20 16.26
CA GLY A 57 -20.99 -15.58 15.13
C GLY A 57 -20.42 -15.27 13.72
N GLY A 58 -21.27 -14.82 12.79
CA GLY A 58 -20.85 -14.51 11.41
C GLY A 58 -19.97 -13.26 11.25
N TYR A 59 -19.88 -12.40 12.26
CA TYR A 59 -19.10 -11.15 12.20
C TYR A 59 -17.62 -11.40 12.54
N GLY A 60 -17.31 -12.26 13.50
CA GLY A 60 -15.93 -12.58 13.88
C GLY A 60 -15.06 -13.13 12.75
N GLY A 61 -15.65 -13.93 11.87
CA GLY A 61 -14.94 -14.51 10.72
C GLY A 61 -14.43 -13.45 9.73
N THR A 62 -15.14 -12.33 9.55
CA THR A 62 -14.69 -11.26 8.64
C THR A 62 -13.53 -10.46 9.23
N PHE A 63 -13.52 -10.24 10.55
CA PHE A 63 -12.42 -9.58 11.26
C PHE A 63 -11.16 -10.44 11.31
N LEU A 64 -11.29 -11.75 11.53
CA LEU A 64 -10.17 -12.68 11.46
C LEU A 64 -9.55 -12.69 10.05
N ASN A 65 -10.38 -12.73 9.00
CA ASN A 65 -9.90 -12.64 7.63
C ASN A 65 -9.26 -11.27 7.33
N GLN A 66 -9.78 -10.17 7.87
CA GLN A 66 -9.20 -8.85 7.70
C GLN A 66 -7.85 -8.70 8.44
N LYS A 67 -7.74 -9.26 9.64
CA LYS A 67 -6.50 -9.33 10.43
C LYS A 67 -5.44 -10.12 9.68
N ALA A 68 -5.79 -11.27 9.12
CA ALA A 68 -4.88 -12.15 8.38
C ALA A 68 -4.38 -11.54 7.04
N ASN A 69 -5.19 -10.72 6.37
CA ASN A 69 -4.85 -10.23 5.04
C ASN A 69 -4.34 -8.77 4.99
N ASN A 70 -4.16 -8.11 6.15
CA ASN A 70 -3.70 -6.74 6.34
C ASN A 70 -3.99 -5.81 5.14
N PRO A 71 -5.11 -5.07 5.11
CA PRO A 71 -5.63 -4.41 3.92
C PRO A 71 -4.78 -3.23 3.38
N GLN A 72 -3.48 -3.12 3.71
CA GLN A 72 -2.57 -2.06 3.26
C GLN A 72 -3.11 -0.66 3.59
N ARG A 73 -3.59 -0.49 4.83
CA ARG A 73 -4.34 0.71 5.28
C ARG A 73 -3.61 2.01 4.99
N GLN A 74 -2.29 2.03 5.17
CA GLN A 74 -1.48 3.22 4.91
C GLN A 74 -1.53 3.64 3.44
N GLN A 75 -1.37 2.68 2.52
CA GLN A 75 -1.44 2.95 1.08
C GLN A 75 -2.83 3.43 0.67
N ILE A 76 -3.89 2.84 1.25
CA ILE A 76 -5.28 3.25 0.99
C ILE A 76 -5.54 4.66 1.49
N HIS A 77 -5.01 5.04 2.66
CA HIS A 77 -5.16 6.41 3.19
C HIS A 77 -4.53 7.43 2.25
N TYR A 78 -3.34 7.16 1.72
CA TYR A 78 -2.71 8.02 0.73
C TYR A 78 -3.54 8.14 -0.56
N ALA A 79 -4.09 7.03 -1.08
CA ALA A 79 -5.00 7.07 -2.22
C ALA A 79 -6.22 7.94 -1.93
N TYR A 80 -6.84 7.76 -0.76
CA TYR A 80 -7.97 8.55 -0.32
C TYR A 80 -7.64 10.05 -0.21
N ALA A 81 -6.47 10.40 0.34
CA ALA A 81 -6.04 11.78 0.49
C ALA A 81 -5.77 12.45 -0.87
N LEU A 82 -5.14 11.72 -1.80
CA LEU A 82 -4.73 12.27 -3.10
C LEU A 82 -5.83 12.31 -4.15
N LYS A 83 -6.92 11.54 -4.02
CA LYS A 83 -7.94 11.36 -5.08
C LYS A 83 -8.55 12.64 -5.64
N ASN A 84 -8.49 13.75 -4.90
CA ASN A 84 -9.07 15.04 -5.24
C ASN A 84 -8.04 16.16 -5.46
N VAL A 85 -6.74 15.87 -5.39
CA VAL A 85 -5.68 16.85 -5.62
C VAL A 85 -5.55 17.16 -7.11
N SER A 86 -5.64 18.44 -7.51
CA SER A 86 -5.50 18.86 -8.91
C SER A 86 -4.07 19.23 -9.30
N GLU A 87 -3.30 19.81 -8.38
CA GLU A 87 -1.97 20.37 -8.65
C GLU A 87 -0.82 19.43 -8.28
N GLY A 88 0.40 19.75 -8.74
CA GLY A 88 1.63 19.05 -8.34
C GLY A 88 1.87 17.70 -9.03
N TRP A 89 1.03 17.32 -10.00
CA TRP A 89 1.18 16.09 -10.76
C TRP A 89 2.20 16.23 -11.90
N THR A 90 3.12 15.27 -11.99
CA THR A 90 3.93 15.04 -13.19
C THR A 90 3.44 13.78 -13.91
N PRO A 91 3.74 13.60 -15.22
CA PRO A 91 3.36 12.37 -15.93
C PRO A 91 3.87 11.09 -15.26
N ALA A 92 5.05 11.14 -14.63
CA ALA A 92 5.61 10.00 -13.91
C ALA A 92 4.83 9.68 -12.62
N LEU A 93 4.54 10.71 -11.80
CA LEU A 93 3.76 10.54 -10.57
C LEU A 93 2.34 10.06 -10.85
N ARG A 94 1.71 10.60 -11.92
CA ARG A 94 0.37 10.18 -12.36
C ARG A 94 0.36 8.70 -12.71
N LYS A 95 1.31 8.24 -13.52
CA LYS A 95 1.45 6.82 -13.89
C LYS A 95 1.63 5.95 -12.65
N GLN A 96 2.54 6.30 -11.75
CA GLN A 96 2.78 5.54 -10.52
C GLN A 96 1.52 5.42 -9.66
N TYR A 97 0.78 6.52 -9.48
CA TYR A 97 -0.48 6.54 -8.75
C TYR A 97 -1.54 5.63 -9.40
N PHE A 98 -1.69 5.66 -10.73
CA PHE A 98 -2.66 4.80 -11.41
C PHE A 98 -2.25 3.33 -11.48
N THR A 99 -0.95 3.03 -11.53
CA THR A 99 -0.44 1.65 -11.39
C THR A 99 -0.77 1.05 -10.02
N TRP A 100 -0.83 1.86 -8.96
CA TRP A 100 -1.22 1.37 -7.64
C TRP A 100 -2.63 0.79 -7.61
N PHE A 101 -3.59 1.36 -8.35
CA PHE A 101 -4.95 0.80 -8.44
C PHE A 101 -4.99 -0.59 -9.09
N ALA A 102 -4.07 -0.87 -10.00
CA ALA A 102 -3.92 -2.19 -10.58
C ALA A 102 -3.38 -3.19 -9.54
N LYS A 103 -2.38 -2.78 -8.74
CA LYS A 103 -1.84 -3.55 -7.61
C LYS A 103 -2.91 -3.83 -6.54
N SER A 104 -3.70 -2.82 -6.17
CA SER A 104 -4.65 -2.89 -5.05
C SER A 104 -5.79 -3.88 -5.27
N ARG A 105 -6.02 -4.34 -6.50
CA ARG A 105 -6.98 -5.42 -6.80
C ARG A 105 -6.59 -6.77 -6.20
N ASN A 106 -5.31 -6.95 -5.89
CA ASN A 106 -4.82 -8.14 -5.20
C ASN A 106 -5.03 -8.06 -3.68
N PHE A 107 -5.40 -6.89 -3.14
CA PHE A 107 -5.64 -6.73 -1.70
C PHE A 107 -6.98 -7.36 -1.30
N LYS A 108 -7.08 -7.81 -0.05
CA LYS A 108 -8.30 -8.38 0.51
C LYS A 108 -8.86 -7.45 1.59
N GLY A 109 -10.19 -7.42 1.69
CA GLY A 109 -10.91 -6.66 2.69
C GLY A 109 -12.36 -7.13 2.79
N GLY A 110 -13.18 -6.43 3.57
CA GLY A 110 -14.61 -6.72 3.71
C GLY A 110 -15.41 -6.49 2.42
N ALA A 111 -16.69 -6.83 2.43
CA ALA A 111 -17.56 -6.83 1.24
C ALA A 111 -17.54 -5.52 0.42
N SER A 112 -17.40 -4.37 1.08
CA SER A 112 -17.38 -3.05 0.42
C SER A 112 -16.01 -2.60 -0.06
N PHE A 113 -14.94 -3.32 0.28
CA PHE A 113 -13.55 -2.90 0.06
C PHE A 113 -13.25 -2.55 -1.41
N GLY A 114 -13.52 -3.49 -2.32
CA GLY A 114 -13.23 -3.29 -3.75
C GLY A 114 -14.00 -2.10 -4.34
N GLY A 115 -15.22 -1.86 -3.87
CA GLY A 115 -16.04 -0.72 -4.29
C GLY A 115 -15.43 0.63 -3.90
N PHE A 116 -14.87 0.75 -2.69
CA PHE A 116 -14.21 1.99 -2.26
C PHE A 116 -12.97 2.30 -3.10
N ILE A 117 -12.14 1.29 -3.40
CA ILE A 117 -10.97 1.46 -4.25
C ILE A 117 -11.37 1.88 -5.66
N GLU A 118 -12.42 1.28 -6.23
CA GLU A 118 -12.94 1.68 -7.53
C GLU A 118 -13.50 3.10 -7.54
N ASN A 119 -14.13 3.55 -6.44
CA ASN A 119 -14.60 4.92 -6.32
C ASN A 119 -13.44 5.92 -6.31
N PHE A 120 -12.37 5.66 -5.54
CA PHE A 120 -11.18 6.52 -5.52
C PHE A 120 -10.55 6.63 -6.91
N ARG A 121 -10.49 5.51 -7.64
CA ARG A 121 -9.99 5.46 -9.02
C ARG A 121 -10.83 6.34 -9.95
N LYS A 122 -12.16 6.22 -9.89
CA LYS A 122 -13.09 7.02 -10.70
C LYS A 122 -13.01 8.51 -10.37
N GLU A 123 -12.99 8.87 -9.09
CA GLU A 123 -12.83 10.26 -8.64
C GLU A 123 -11.50 10.85 -9.15
N SER A 124 -10.41 10.08 -9.06
CA SER A 124 -9.11 10.51 -9.55
C SER A 124 -9.08 10.68 -11.07
N LEU A 125 -9.71 9.77 -11.84
CA LEU A 125 -9.82 9.91 -13.30
C LEU A 125 -10.64 11.13 -13.71
N ALA A 126 -11.68 11.47 -12.95
CA ALA A 126 -12.50 12.65 -13.20
C ALA A 126 -11.72 13.96 -13.04
N ARG A 127 -10.58 13.95 -12.33
CA ARG A 127 -9.67 15.10 -12.22
C ARG A 127 -8.76 15.30 -13.44
N ILE A 128 -8.67 14.32 -14.34
CA ILE A 128 -7.88 14.44 -15.56
C ILE A 128 -8.76 15.00 -16.67
N THR A 129 -8.49 16.25 -17.05
CA THR A 129 -9.25 16.97 -18.09
C THR A 129 -8.84 16.53 -19.49
N ASP A 130 -7.57 16.19 -19.70
CA ASP A 130 -7.09 15.66 -20.97
C ASP A 130 -7.65 14.25 -21.20
N GLU A 131 -8.46 14.09 -22.26
CA GLU A 131 -9.17 12.84 -22.51
C GLU A 131 -8.24 11.69 -22.85
N LYS A 132 -7.11 11.98 -23.50
CA LYS A 132 -6.12 10.98 -23.88
C LYS A 132 -5.37 10.49 -22.65
N GLU A 133 -4.86 11.39 -21.81
CA GLU A 133 -4.24 11.05 -20.54
C GLU A 133 -5.21 10.26 -19.65
N ARG A 134 -6.48 10.69 -19.58
CA ARG A 134 -7.51 9.99 -18.80
C ARG A 134 -7.73 8.56 -19.31
N ALA A 135 -7.82 8.36 -20.62
CA ALA A 135 -7.96 7.03 -21.22
C ALA A 135 -6.72 6.15 -20.98
N GLU A 136 -5.52 6.72 -21.10
CA GLU A 136 -4.26 6.04 -20.79
C GLU A 136 -4.20 5.60 -19.31
N MET A 137 -4.60 6.47 -18.38
CA MET A 137 -4.62 6.17 -16.95
C MET A 137 -5.69 5.14 -16.58
N ASP A 138 -6.87 5.21 -17.22
CA ASP A 138 -7.92 4.21 -17.06
C ASP A 138 -7.42 2.82 -17.49
N ALA A 139 -6.77 2.73 -18.66
CA ALA A 139 -6.18 1.49 -19.16
C ALA A 139 -5.07 0.98 -18.22
N LEU A 140 -4.14 1.85 -17.80
CA LEU A 140 -3.05 1.51 -16.89
C LEU A 140 -3.57 0.95 -15.55
N SER A 141 -4.57 1.61 -14.98
CA SER A 141 -5.18 1.21 -13.70
C SER A 141 -5.93 -0.13 -13.77
N LYS A 142 -6.19 -0.63 -14.98
CA LYS A 142 -6.88 -1.90 -15.21
C LYS A 142 -5.94 -3.06 -15.52
N GLN A 143 -4.65 -2.80 -15.78
CA GLN A 143 -3.72 -3.84 -16.19
C GLN A 143 -3.57 -4.89 -15.09
N PRO A 144 -3.52 -6.19 -15.42
CA PRO A 144 -3.23 -7.22 -14.43
C PRO A 144 -1.79 -7.07 -13.94
N VAL A 145 -1.62 -6.84 -12.64
CA VAL A 145 -0.31 -6.84 -11.98
C VAL A 145 -0.13 -8.21 -11.32
N ARG A 146 0.78 -9.02 -11.86
CA ARG A 146 1.25 -10.23 -11.19
C ARG A 146 2.22 -9.82 -10.08
N LEU A 147 1.85 -10.11 -8.84
CA LEU A 147 2.73 -9.86 -7.68
C LEU A 147 3.88 -10.87 -7.60
N ILE A 148 3.65 -12.07 -8.14
CA ILE A 148 4.61 -13.16 -8.18
C ILE A 148 4.98 -13.40 -9.65
N PRO A 149 6.27 -13.40 -10.02
CA PRO A 149 6.72 -13.75 -11.37
C PRO A 149 6.27 -15.16 -11.77
N GLU A 150 6.13 -15.39 -13.08
CA GLU A 150 5.76 -16.71 -13.60
C GLU A 150 6.82 -17.76 -13.23
N GLY A 151 6.38 -18.89 -12.69
CA GLY A 151 7.25 -19.97 -12.22
C GLY A 151 7.75 -19.80 -10.78
N TYR A 152 7.30 -18.75 -10.07
CA TYR A 152 7.65 -18.48 -8.67
C TYR A 152 6.46 -18.63 -7.72
N GLU A 153 5.31 -19.12 -8.19
CA GLU A 153 4.08 -19.28 -7.40
C GLU A 153 4.30 -20.18 -6.17
N GLU A 154 5.09 -21.24 -6.35
CA GLU A 154 5.48 -22.21 -5.31
C GLU A 154 6.94 -22.05 -4.87
N ALA A 155 7.54 -20.88 -5.11
CA ALA A 155 8.93 -20.61 -4.73
C ALA A 155 9.14 -20.79 -3.21
N ARG A 156 10.28 -21.37 -2.82
CA ARG A 156 10.63 -21.49 -1.41
C ARG A 156 10.82 -20.09 -0.82
N LYS A 157 10.03 -19.78 0.21
CA LYS A 157 10.11 -18.49 0.90
C LYS A 157 11.26 -18.49 1.89
N ILE A 158 12.08 -17.43 1.84
CA ILE A 158 13.11 -17.16 2.83
C ILE A 158 12.80 -15.80 3.45
N GLU A 159 12.41 -15.82 4.72
CA GLU A 159 12.17 -14.61 5.50
C GLU A 159 13.50 -14.00 5.94
N ILE A 160 13.64 -12.69 5.80
CA ILE A 160 14.82 -11.93 6.22
C ILE A 160 14.32 -10.68 6.94
N GLY A 161 14.67 -10.57 8.21
CA GLY A 161 14.37 -9.40 9.02
C GLY A 161 15.30 -8.23 8.69
N MET A 162 14.72 -7.04 8.66
CA MET A 162 15.42 -5.77 8.66
C MET A 162 15.60 -5.31 10.11
N LEU A 163 16.85 -5.12 10.51
CA LEU A 163 17.29 -4.56 11.77
C LEU A 163 17.71 -3.09 11.60
N ARG A 164 17.88 -2.43 12.74
CA ARG A 164 18.34 -1.05 12.83
C ARG A 164 19.55 -0.75 11.97
N GLY A 165 19.46 0.37 11.24
CA GLY A 165 20.53 0.86 10.36
C GLY A 165 20.64 0.09 9.05
N MET A 166 19.52 -0.42 8.53
CA MET A 166 19.43 -1.18 7.26
C MET A 166 20.28 -2.45 7.27
N LYS A 167 20.37 -3.11 8.43
CA LYS A 167 21.07 -4.39 8.56
C LYS A 167 20.08 -5.53 8.39
N PHE A 168 20.52 -6.68 7.91
CA PHE A 168 19.70 -7.89 7.88
C PHE A 168 19.96 -8.73 9.15
N ASP A 169 18.94 -9.43 9.63
CA ASP A 169 19.06 -10.39 10.75
C ASP A 169 19.70 -11.73 10.34
N LYS A 170 19.99 -11.89 9.05
CA LYS A 170 20.70 -13.04 8.47
C LYS A 170 21.97 -12.58 7.77
N GLU A 171 23.08 -13.23 8.09
CA GLU A 171 24.38 -12.98 7.45
C GLU A 171 24.54 -13.75 6.13
N THR A 172 23.85 -14.88 5.97
CA THR A 172 23.95 -15.76 4.81
C THR A 172 22.59 -16.31 4.38
N LEU A 173 22.47 -16.64 3.08
CA LEU A 173 21.30 -17.27 2.48
C LEU A 173 21.75 -18.49 1.68
N GLU A 174 21.11 -19.63 1.91
CA GLU A 174 21.40 -20.89 1.21
C GLU A 174 20.31 -21.24 0.18
N ALA A 175 20.75 -21.50 -1.04
CA ALA A 175 19.91 -21.75 -2.20
C ALA A 175 20.49 -22.89 -3.06
N LYS A 176 19.64 -23.73 -3.64
CA LYS A 176 20.06 -24.64 -4.70
C LYS A 176 20.11 -23.89 -6.04
N ALA A 177 21.11 -24.18 -6.86
CA ALA A 177 21.21 -23.56 -8.19
C ALA A 177 19.95 -23.88 -9.03
N GLY A 178 19.31 -22.86 -9.58
CA GLY A 178 18.09 -22.98 -10.39
C GLY A 178 16.80 -23.17 -9.58
N GLU A 179 16.85 -23.19 -8.25
CA GLU A 179 15.66 -23.23 -7.40
C GLU A 179 14.95 -21.86 -7.38
N PRO A 180 13.63 -21.78 -7.61
CA PRO A 180 12.88 -20.54 -7.43
C PRO A 180 12.79 -20.19 -5.94
N ILE A 181 13.29 -19.01 -5.58
CA ILE A 181 13.30 -18.50 -4.21
C ILE A 181 12.56 -17.17 -4.16
N ALA A 182 11.69 -17.02 -3.16
CA ALA A 182 11.04 -15.78 -2.82
C ALA A 182 11.65 -15.22 -1.53
N ILE A 183 12.20 -14.01 -1.60
CA ILE A 183 12.69 -13.30 -0.41
C ILE A 183 11.51 -12.52 0.19
N VAL A 184 11.22 -12.77 1.45
CA VAL A 184 10.21 -12.04 2.21
C VAL A 184 10.95 -11.16 3.20
N LEU A 185 10.90 -9.85 3.01
CA LEU A 185 11.48 -8.91 3.97
C LEU A 185 10.46 -8.69 5.08
N THR A 186 10.89 -8.82 6.33
CA THR A 186 10.09 -8.46 7.50
C THR A 186 10.76 -7.32 8.23
N ASN A 187 9.99 -6.34 8.69
CA ASN A 187 10.57 -5.30 9.53
C ASN A 187 10.59 -5.78 10.98
N ASN A 188 11.79 -6.06 11.48
CA ASN A 188 12.02 -6.49 12.85
C ASN A 188 12.72 -5.38 13.67
N ASP A 189 12.77 -4.15 13.15
CA ASP A 189 13.28 -2.99 13.87
C ASP A 189 12.25 -2.53 14.92
N PRO A 190 12.58 -2.55 16.23
CA PRO A 190 11.66 -2.10 17.28
C PRO A 190 11.30 -0.61 17.18
N ASP A 191 12.06 0.18 16.43
CA ASP A 191 11.85 1.62 16.26
C ASP A 191 11.08 1.98 14.96
N GLY A 192 10.78 1.00 14.10
CA GLY A 192 10.09 1.17 12.82
C GLY A 192 10.99 1.39 11.62
#